data_AF-A0A1F2P9S3-F1
#
_entry.id   AF-A0A1F2P9S3-F1
#
_cell.length_a   1.000
_cell.length_b   1.000
_cell.length_c   1.000
_cell.angle_alpha   90.00
_cell.angle_beta   90.00
_cell.angle_gamma   90.00
#
_symmetry.space_group_name_H-M   'P 1'
#
loop_
_entity.id
_entity.type
_entity.pdbx_description
1 polymer ?
#
loop_
_entity_poly.entity_id
_entity_poly.type
_entity_poly.pdbx_seq_one_letter_code
_entity_poly.pdbx_strand_id
1 'polypeptide(L)'
;MGLTARETLERHASAAIAGDMDTVLADLTPEIAANIGPVAEALAKVNPTSFEIMDEAKEGANYVFTYRYIGKDSDLKLKTVWELQGDAWKIVAAEPL
;
A
#
# COMPACT_ATOMS: atom_id res chain seq x y z
N MET A 1 -15.61 -15.31 4.38
CA MET A 1 -14.18 -15.24 4.73
C MET A 1 -13.72 -13.88 4.23
N GLY A 2 -13.30 -12.98 5.13
CA GLY A 2 -12.74 -11.68 4.73
C GLY A 2 -11.40 -11.86 4.00
N LEU A 3 -10.97 -10.83 3.27
CA LEU A 3 -9.68 -10.82 2.58
C LEU A 3 -8.53 -10.93 3.59
N THR A 4 -7.47 -11.66 3.25
CA THR A 4 -6.22 -11.65 4.01
C THR A 4 -5.51 -10.31 3.88
N ALA A 5 -4.53 -10.05 4.76
CA ALA A 5 -3.71 -8.83 4.69
C ALA A 5 -3.01 -8.70 3.33
N ARG A 6 -2.52 -9.83 2.81
CA ARG A 6 -1.88 -9.91 1.50
C ARG A 6 -2.86 -9.62 0.36
N GLU A 7 -4.02 -10.27 0.33
CA GLU A 7 -5.04 -9.99 -0.70
C GLU A 7 -5.50 -8.53 -0.67
N THR A 8 -5.58 -7.94 0.53
CA THR A 8 -5.91 -6.52 0.69
C THR A 8 -4.81 -5.62 0.12
N LEU A 9 -3.53 -5.93 0.39
CA LEU A 9 -2.40 -5.24 -0.22
C LEU A 9 -2.41 -5.36 -1.75
N GLU A 10 -2.67 -6.55 -2.29
CA GLU A 10 -2.69 -6.78 -3.74
C GLU A 10 -3.81 -5.97 -4.41
N ARG A 11 -5.00 -5.92 -3.78
CA ARG A 11 -6.11 -5.06 -4.22
C ARG A 11 -5.72 -3.58 -4.17
N HIS A 12 -5.12 -3.16 -3.05
CA HIS A 12 -4.67 -1.78 -2.84
C HIS A 12 -3.64 -1.35 -3.88
N ALA A 13 -2.61 -2.17 -4.13
CA ALA A 13 -1.59 -1.89 -5.11
C ALA A 13 -2.14 -1.87 -6.54
N SER A 14 -3.09 -2.75 -6.85
CA SER A 14 -3.79 -2.75 -8.14
C SER A 14 -4.62 -1.48 -8.33
N ALA A 15 -5.31 -1.00 -7.28
CA ALA A 15 -6.02 0.27 -7.31
C ALA A 15 -5.08 1.46 -7.53
N ALA A 16 -3.93 1.46 -6.84
CA ALA A 16 -2.90 2.48 -6.99
C ALA A 16 -2.34 2.55 -8.43
N ILE A 17 -2.11 1.40 -9.06
CA ILE A 17 -1.68 1.29 -10.47
C ILE A 17 -2.81 1.75 -11.43
N ALA A 18 -4.06 1.43 -11.11
CA ALA A 18 -5.22 1.83 -11.91
C ALA A 18 -5.60 3.31 -11.75
N GLY A 19 -4.97 4.04 -10.82
CA GLY A 19 -5.34 5.41 -10.47
C GLY A 19 -6.62 5.54 -9.65
N ASP A 20 -7.12 4.43 -9.08
CA ASP A 20 -8.31 4.40 -8.24
C ASP A 20 -7.96 4.83 -6.80
N MET A 21 -7.79 6.14 -6.63
CA MET A 21 -7.40 6.73 -5.35
C MET A 21 -8.48 6.56 -4.27
N ASP A 22 -9.76 6.42 -4.63
CA ASP A 22 -10.83 6.15 -3.67
C ASP A 22 -10.61 4.82 -2.92
N THR A 23 -10.28 3.74 -3.64
CA THR A 23 -9.95 2.45 -3.00
C THR A 23 -8.67 2.54 -2.19
N VAL A 24 -7.65 3.24 -2.70
CA VAL A 24 -6.38 3.44 -1.99
C VAL A 24 -6.64 4.15 -0.66
N LEU A 25 -7.36 5.28 -0.68
CA LEU A 25 -7.70 6.07 0.50
C LEU A 25 -8.59 5.30 1.47
N ALA A 26 -9.47 4.44 0.98
CA ALA A 26 -10.31 3.59 1.81
C ALA A 26 -9.52 2.57 2.63
N ASP A 27 -8.30 2.21 2.21
CA ASP A 27 -7.41 1.31 2.96
C ASP A 27 -6.49 2.04 3.95
N LEU A 28 -6.45 3.38 3.93
CA LEU A 28 -5.65 4.17 4.86
C LEU A 28 -6.44 4.46 6.15
N THR A 29 -5.72 4.62 7.26
CA THR A 29 -6.29 5.35 8.41
C THR A 29 -6.37 6.85 8.10
N PRO A 30 -7.23 7.62 8.81
CA PRO A 30 -7.35 9.06 8.60
C PRO A 30 -6.02 9.82 8.75
N GLU A 31 -5.17 9.36 9.68
CA GLU A 31 -3.85 9.95 9.94
C GLU A 31 -2.89 9.76 8.76
N ILE A 32 -2.90 8.57 8.14
CA ILE A 32 -2.08 8.29 6.96
C ILE A 32 -2.65 8.97 5.72
N ALA A 33 -3.98 8.96 5.55
CA ALA A 33 -4.65 9.65 4.45
C ALA A 33 -4.32 11.15 4.40
N ALA A 34 -4.19 11.80 5.56
CA ALA A 34 -3.80 13.21 5.64
C ALA A 34 -2.37 13.48 5.15
N ASN A 35 -1.48 12.48 5.20
CA ASN A 35 -0.05 12.59 4.87
C ASN A 35 0.35 11.84 3.60
N ILE A 36 -0.61 11.26 2.86
CA ILE A 36 -0.31 10.42 1.69
C ILE A 36 0.13 11.21 0.45
N GLY A 37 -0.09 12.54 0.42
CA GLY A 37 0.19 13.40 -0.74
C GLY A 37 1.56 13.17 -1.39
N PRO A 38 2.67 13.23 -0.64
CA PRO A 38 4.01 12.98 -1.19
C PRO A 38 4.20 11.59 -1.79
N VAL A 39 3.57 10.56 -1.20
CA VAL A 39 3.61 9.17 -1.73
C VAL A 39 2.79 9.07 -3.00
N ALA A 40 1.60 9.67 -3.03
CA ALA A 40 0.75 9.73 -4.22
C ALA A 40 1.45 10.47 -5.38
N GLU A 41 2.14 11.57 -5.10
CA GLU A 41 2.95 12.29 -6.09
C GLU A 41 4.13 11.45 -6.60
N ALA A 42 4.84 10.74 -5.72
CA ALA A 42 5.92 9.85 -6.11
C ALA A 42 5.41 8.71 -6.98
N LEU A 43 4.29 8.09 -6.60
CA LEU A 43 3.63 7.04 -7.35
C LEU A 43 3.21 7.52 -8.76
N ALA A 44 2.60 8.71 -8.85
CA ALA A 44 2.22 9.30 -10.12
C ALA A 44 3.41 9.58 -11.05
N LYS A 45 4.56 9.99 -10.49
CA LYS A 45 5.81 10.18 -11.25
C LYS A 45 6.39 8.86 -11.75
N VAL A 46 6.29 7.79 -10.96
CA VAL A 46 6.74 6.45 -11.33
C VAL A 46 5.87 5.87 -12.45
N ASN A 47 4.57 6.21 -12.46
CA ASN A 47 3.57 5.67 -13.37
C ASN A 47 3.69 4.14 -13.49
N PRO A 48 3.50 3.41 -12.37
CA PRO A 48 3.80 1.99 -12.31
C PRO A 48 2.84 1.17 -13.17
N THR A 49 3.37 0.15 -13.82
CA THR A 49 2.57 -0.82 -14.59
C THR A 49 2.38 -2.13 -13.84
N SER A 50 3.15 -2.36 -12.78
CA SER A 50 3.12 -3.58 -11.97
C SER A 50 3.67 -3.29 -10.58
N PHE A 51 3.43 -4.22 -9.65
CA PHE A 51 4.05 -4.21 -8.32
C PHE A 51 4.61 -5.59 -8.00
N GLU A 52 5.56 -5.64 -7.07
CA GLU A 52 6.16 -6.87 -6.58
C GLU A 52 6.32 -6.80 -5.05
N ILE A 53 5.76 -7.78 -4.35
CA ILE A 53 5.96 -7.95 -2.90
C ILE A 53 7.35 -8.58 -2.69
N MET A 54 8.22 -7.85 -2.01
CA MET A 54 9.60 -8.26 -1.72
C MET A 54 9.69 -9.00 -0.40
N ASP A 55 8.95 -8.55 0.62
CA ASP A 55 8.95 -9.13 1.96
C ASP A 55 7.56 -9.04 2.59
N GLU A 56 7.21 -10.07 3.36
CA GLU A 56 5.98 -10.17 4.15
C GLU A 56 6.37 -10.69 5.54
N ALA A 57 6.14 -9.86 6.56
CA ALA A 57 6.42 -10.19 7.95
C ALA A 57 5.19 -9.95 8.83
N LYS A 58 4.88 -10.89 9.71
CA LYS A 58 3.85 -10.70 10.74
C LYS A 58 4.51 -10.27 12.04
N GLU A 59 4.25 -9.03 12.46
CA GLU A 59 4.76 -8.48 13.71
C GLU A 59 3.62 -8.35 14.73
N GLY A 60 3.44 -9.39 15.55
CA GLY A 60 2.35 -9.45 16.54
C GLY A 60 0.98 -9.52 15.87
N ALA A 61 0.17 -8.46 16.04
CA ALA A 61 -1.14 -8.32 15.41
C ALA A 61 -1.08 -7.68 14.01
N ASN A 62 0.07 -7.10 13.64
CA ASN A 62 0.25 -6.35 12.42
C ASN A 62 0.93 -7.18 11.33
N TYR A 63 0.70 -6.78 10.09
CA TYR A 63 1.45 -7.25 8.93
C TYR A 63 2.30 -6.13 8.36
N VAL A 64 3.57 -6.40 8.15
CA VAL A 64 4.52 -5.49 7.52
C VAL A 64 4.84 -6.05 6.15
N PHE A 65 4.61 -5.23 5.13
CA PHE A 65 4.94 -5.58 3.76
C PHE A 65 5.97 -4.61 3.23
N THR A 66 6.98 -5.17 2.58
CA THR A 66 7.90 -4.41 1.73
C THR A 66 7.61 -4.78 0.29
N TYR A 67 7.29 -3.80 -0.54
CA TYR A 67 6.97 -4.02 -1.95
C TYR A 67 7.48 -2.87 -2.81
N ARG A 68 7.58 -3.11 -4.11
CA ARG A 68 8.00 -2.11 -5.07
C ARG A 68 6.98 -1.95 -6.18
N TYR A 69 6.70 -0.71 -6.53
CA TYR A 69 6.00 -0.34 -7.75
C TYR A 69 7.02 -0.21 -8.88
N ILE A 70 6.75 -0.89 -9.99
CA ILE A 70 7.64 -0.98 -11.14
C ILE A 70 7.08 -0.08 -12.24
N GLY A 71 7.74 1.04 -12.46
CA GLY A 71 7.50 1.95 -13.59
C GLY A 71 8.46 1.69 -14.74
N LYS A 72 8.28 2.44 -15.83
CA LYS A 72 9.10 2.32 -17.05
C LYS A 72 10.52 2.83 -16.84
N ASP A 73 10.66 3.95 -16.10
CA ASP A 73 11.92 4.68 -15.95
C ASP A 73 12.43 4.70 -14.50
N SER A 74 11.60 4.31 -13.54
CA SER A 74 11.94 4.29 -12.11
C SER A 74 11.07 3.29 -11.35
N ASP A 75 11.54 2.84 -10.20
CA ASP A 75 10.77 2.07 -9.22
C ASP A 75 10.54 2.88 -7.94
N LEU A 76 9.43 2.60 -7.25
CA LEU A 76 9.13 3.14 -5.93
C LEU A 76 8.99 2.00 -4.94
N LYS A 77 9.91 1.94 -3.98
CA LYS A 77 9.86 0.97 -2.89
C LYS A 77 9.10 1.56 -1.72
N LEU A 78 8.20 0.77 -1.16
CA LEU A 78 7.40 1.14 0.00
C LEU A 78 7.48 0.05 1.06
N LYS A 79 7.51 0.49 2.30
CA LYS A 79 7.24 -0.32 3.47
C LYS A 79 5.91 0.14 4.07
N THR A 80 4.98 -0.78 4.23
CA THR A 80 3.67 -0.48 4.84
C THR A 80 3.38 -1.41 6.00
N VAL A 81 2.79 -0.86 7.06
CA VAL A 81 2.28 -1.61 8.21
C VAL A 81 0.76 -1.62 8.16
N TRP A 82 0.19 -2.81 8.25
CA TRP A 82 -1.23 -3.10 8.19
C TRP A 82 -1.73 -3.65 9.52
N GLU A 83 -2.84 -3.12 9.98
CA GLU A 83 -3.54 -3.54 11.19
C GLU A 83 -4.98 -3.91 10.85
N LEU A 84 -5.48 -4.99 11.45
CA LEU A 84 -6.90 -5.38 11.29
C LEU A 84 -7.76 -4.57 12.24
N GLN A 85 -8.56 -3.65 11.69
CA GLN A 85 -9.49 -2.82 12.45
C GLN A 85 -10.93 -3.25 12.15
N GLY A 86 -11.54 -3.98 13.08
CA GLY A 86 -12.85 -4.60 12.87
C GLY A 86 -12.74 -5.77 11.88
N ASP A 87 -13.31 -5.61 10.68
CA ASP A 87 -13.27 -6.62 9.60
C ASP A 87 -12.41 -6.16 8.41
N ALA A 88 -11.72 -5.01 8.52
CA ALA A 88 -10.95 -4.42 7.43
C ALA A 88 -9.48 -4.21 7.82
N TRP A 89 -8.57 -4.59 6.93
CA TRP A 89 -7.15 -4.26 7.06
C TRP A 89 -6.93 -2.80 6.69
N LYS A 90 -6.21 -2.06 7.54
CA LYS A 90 -5.91 -0.64 7.37
C LYS A 90 -4.41 -0.39 7.44
N ILE A 91 -3.92 0.49 6.58
CA ILE A 91 -2.54 0.96 6.61
C ILE A 91 -2.40 1.98 7.74
N VAL A 92 -1.62 1.62 8.76
CA VAL A 92 -1.31 2.45 9.93
C VAL A 92 0.04 3.14 9.83
N ALA A 93 0.91 2.69 8.92
CA ALA A 93 2.15 3.37 8.56
C ALA A 93 2.54 3.05 7.11
N ALA A 94 3.06 4.04 6.39
CA ALA A 94 3.59 3.90 5.04
C ALA A 94 4.80 4.81 4.86
N GLU A 95 5.93 4.26 4.43
CA GLU A 95 7.16 5.00 4.22
C GLU A 95 7.88 4.53 2.94
N PRO A 96 8.46 5.45 2.15
CA PRO A 96 9.35 5.08 1.06
C PRO A 96 10.70 4.59 1.56
N LEU A 97 11.29 3.63 0.84
CA LEU A 97 12.64 3.08 1.10
C LEU A 97 13.69 3.61 0.13
#